data_AF-A0A2R4FVX0-F1
#
_entry.id   AF-A0A2R4FVX0-F1
#
_cell.length_a   1.000
_cell.length_b   1.000
_cell.length_c   1.000
_cell.angle_alpha   90.00
_cell.angle_beta   90.00
_cell.angle_gamma   90.00
#
_symmetry.space_group_name_H-M   'P 1'
#
loop_
_entity.id
_entity.type
_entity.pdbx_description
1 polymer ?
#
loop_
_entity_poly.entity_id
_entity_poly.type
_entity_poly.pdbx_seq_one_letter_code
_entity_poly.pdbx_strand_id
1 'polypeptide(L)'
;MDGTRITSKADWRCRRAETRELAERHVYGQKPAKPATVTGTVSSSSITVNVSDQGRSASFSAGVQLPSGTGPFPAVVVVGGLGADTSTIRSAGVATISFDPLAVGREGTPRNNKQGAFYSIYGASSSTGILMAWAWGVSRIIDVIESSGGNILRADAMGVTGCSRYGKGAFTIGVFDQRIALTMPIESGSGGVGAFRSIATESGAQPLSSAYGEQPWLGDAFSSFTGNPNSLPVDTHQMVGMVAPRGLFIMDNPHVDWLGARSGSVAALGGAEVYKALGAGDNITYWSDVQDGTHCAVRSEWRTPLQQNLQKFLLKTGNAAGTMRISSRKAGNLAEWRDWQTPTLTDGPGTTPTTPPTGGPSTPPTGGPTTPPVTTPPTTRPPTTPPVSGACSATVSLNQWTGGFVATVRVTAGSAPVNGWTVSMTLPSGASVTNVWNANRSGNTGAVQFSNVSFNGSIAAGQSTEFGFQGSGSGTGMSPTCSAG
;
A
#
# COMPACT_ATOMS: atom_id res chain seq x y z
N MET A 1 -15.84 -13.29 -18.95
CA MET A 1 -14.92 -14.39 -19.35
C MET A 1 -15.29 -15.04 -20.68
N ASP A 2 -16.51 -14.84 -21.17
CA ASP A 2 -17.08 -15.38 -22.40
C ASP A 2 -16.62 -14.69 -23.70
N GLY A 3 -15.73 -13.69 -23.61
CA GLY A 3 -15.25 -12.91 -24.76
C GLY A 3 -16.15 -11.73 -25.15
N THR A 4 -17.26 -11.49 -24.44
CA THR A 4 -18.16 -10.37 -24.71
C THR A 4 -17.46 -9.03 -24.46
N ARG A 5 -17.58 -8.10 -25.41
CA ARG A 5 -17.00 -6.75 -25.28
C ARG A 5 -17.83 -5.86 -24.36
N ILE A 6 -17.16 -5.12 -23.49
CA ILE A 6 -17.77 -4.11 -22.61
C ILE A 6 -17.97 -2.82 -23.41
N THR A 7 -19.21 -2.37 -23.57
CA THR A 7 -19.57 -1.21 -24.40
C THR A 7 -20.38 -0.15 -23.65
N SER A 8 -21.01 -0.52 -22.54
CA SER A 8 -21.80 0.39 -21.71
C SER A 8 -21.28 0.46 -20.27
N LYS A 9 -21.69 1.50 -19.53
CA LYS A 9 -21.42 1.57 -18.08
C LYS A 9 -22.16 0.46 -17.30
N ALA A 10 -23.24 -0.09 -17.83
CA ALA A 10 -23.93 -1.23 -17.24
C ALA A 10 -23.10 -2.51 -17.36
N ASP A 11 -22.49 -2.76 -18.52
CA ASP A 11 -21.59 -3.89 -18.75
C ASP A 11 -20.41 -3.87 -17.77
N TRP A 12 -19.89 -2.67 -17.48
CA TRP A 12 -18.83 -2.50 -16.49
C TRP A 12 -19.25 -2.98 -15.10
N ARG A 13 -20.51 -2.79 -14.68
CA ARG A 13 -20.97 -3.28 -13.36
C ARG A 13 -20.89 -4.80 -13.27
N CYS A 14 -21.25 -5.50 -14.35
CA CYS A 14 -21.12 -6.95 -14.46
C CYS A 14 -19.64 -7.37 -14.47
N ARG A 15 -18.80 -6.71 -15.28
CA ARG A 15 -17.36 -7.00 -15.32
C ARG A 15 -16.65 -6.74 -14.00
N ARG A 16 -17.07 -5.72 -13.25
CA ARG A 16 -16.55 -5.43 -11.91
C ARG A 16 -16.91 -6.53 -10.92
N ALA A 17 -18.13 -7.07 -11.00
CA ALA A 17 -18.54 -8.22 -10.18
C ALA A 17 -17.75 -9.50 -10.53
N GLU A 18 -17.54 -9.77 -11.82
CA GLU A 18 -16.70 -10.88 -12.26
C GLU A 18 -15.24 -10.73 -11.77
N THR A 19 -14.67 -9.52 -11.90
CA THR A 19 -13.32 -9.21 -11.40
C THR A 19 -13.23 -9.41 -9.88
N ARG A 20 -14.27 -9.01 -9.13
CA ARG A 20 -14.37 -9.23 -7.69
C ARG A 20 -14.30 -10.72 -7.36
N GLU A 21 -15.09 -11.55 -8.04
CA GLU A 21 -15.10 -13.00 -7.83
C GLU A 21 -13.74 -13.64 -8.13
N LEU A 22 -13.08 -13.23 -9.22
CA LEU A 22 -11.74 -13.72 -9.56
C LEU A 22 -10.71 -13.33 -8.49
N ALA A 23 -10.76 -12.09 -8.00
CA ALA A 23 -9.87 -11.62 -6.95
C ALA A 23 -10.12 -12.34 -5.61
N GLU A 24 -11.37 -12.59 -5.24
CA GLU A 24 -11.71 -13.41 -4.07
C GLU A 24 -11.24 -14.85 -4.22
N ARG A 25 -11.51 -15.48 -5.38
CA ARG A 25 -11.18 -16.89 -5.61
C ARG A 25 -9.68 -17.15 -5.65
N HIS A 26 -8.91 -16.25 -6.27
CA HIS A 26 -7.51 -16.54 -6.61
C HIS A 26 -6.48 -15.71 -5.83
N VAL A 27 -6.87 -14.59 -5.21
CA VAL A 27 -5.91 -13.66 -4.59
C VAL A 27 -6.14 -13.49 -3.10
N TYR A 28 -7.36 -13.16 -2.67
CA TYR A 28 -7.61 -12.72 -1.29
C TYR A 28 -8.38 -13.72 -0.42
N GLY A 29 -9.09 -14.67 -1.04
CA GLY A 29 -10.13 -15.46 -0.38
C GLY A 29 -11.48 -14.75 -0.34
N GLN A 30 -12.50 -15.47 0.10
CA GLN A 30 -13.89 -14.99 0.08
C GLN A 30 -14.11 -13.91 1.14
N LYS A 31 -14.75 -12.80 0.77
CA LYS A 31 -15.31 -11.86 1.74
C LYS A 31 -16.74 -12.30 2.07
N PRO A 32 -17.03 -12.76 3.30
CA PRO A 32 -18.40 -13.05 3.70
C PRO A 32 -19.31 -11.84 3.50
N ALA A 33 -20.59 -12.10 3.27
CA ALA A 33 -21.64 -11.08 3.29
C ALA A 33 -21.73 -10.40 4.66
N LYS A 34 -22.67 -9.44 4.80
CA LYS A 34 -22.95 -8.85 6.11
C LYS A 34 -23.35 -9.98 7.10
N PRO A 35 -22.71 -10.05 8.28
CA PRO A 35 -23.06 -11.01 9.32
C PRO A 35 -24.53 -10.93 9.74
N ALA A 36 -25.06 -12.01 10.33
CA ALA A 36 -26.41 -12.05 10.87
C ALA A 36 -26.71 -10.86 11.81
N THR A 37 -25.76 -10.53 12.70
CA THR A 37 -25.87 -9.38 13.60
C THR A 37 -24.58 -8.58 13.62
N VAL A 38 -24.70 -7.26 13.45
CA VAL A 38 -23.64 -6.29 13.71
C VAL A 38 -24.22 -5.17 14.57
N THR A 39 -23.70 -5.00 15.77
CA THR A 39 -24.10 -3.94 16.72
C THR A 39 -22.85 -3.23 17.23
N GLY A 40 -23.03 -2.13 17.93
CA GLY A 40 -21.90 -1.36 18.44
C GLY A 40 -22.30 0.02 18.92
N THR A 41 -21.29 0.80 19.27
CA THR A 41 -21.43 2.20 19.66
C THR A 41 -20.47 3.07 18.86
N VAL A 42 -20.87 4.30 18.58
CA VAL A 42 -20.01 5.36 18.04
C VAL A 42 -19.99 6.49 19.05
N SER A 43 -18.81 6.93 19.44
CA SER A 43 -18.58 8.07 20.32
C SER A 43 -17.55 9.02 19.70
N SER A 44 -17.25 10.12 20.39
CA SER A 44 -16.21 11.06 19.96
C SER A 44 -14.79 10.49 20.03
N SER A 45 -14.57 9.39 20.77
CA SER A 45 -13.24 8.82 21.02
C SER A 45 -13.11 7.35 20.59
N SER A 46 -14.21 6.64 20.36
CA SER A 46 -14.16 5.21 20.04
C SER A 46 -15.37 4.72 19.25
N ILE A 47 -15.15 3.63 18.51
CA ILE A 47 -16.18 2.79 17.92
C ILE A 47 -16.01 1.40 18.51
N THR A 48 -17.10 0.82 19.05
CA THR A 48 -17.14 -0.60 19.41
C THR A 48 -17.91 -1.37 18.35
N VAL A 49 -17.45 -2.57 18.02
CA VAL A 49 -18.09 -3.44 17.03
C VAL A 49 -18.28 -4.81 17.66
N ASN A 50 -19.52 -5.27 17.72
CA ASN A 50 -19.91 -6.61 18.14
C ASN A 50 -20.56 -7.32 16.97
N VAL A 51 -20.05 -8.49 16.62
CA VAL A 51 -20.50 -9.27 15.48
C VAL A 51 -20.93 -10.65 15.95
N SER A 52 -22.06 -11.13 15.43
CA SER A 52 -22.46 -12.53 15.55
C SER A 52 -22.84 -13.08 14.18
N ASP A 53 -22.31 -14.26 13.86
CA ASP A 53 -22.58 -14.99 12.62
C ASP A 53 -22.32 -16.49 12.83
N GLN A 54 -23.08 -17.35 12.15
CA GLN A 54 -22.89 -18.82 12.22
C GLN A 54 -22.84 -19.39 13.66
N GLY A 55 -23.60 -18.80 14.59
CA GLY A 55 -23.62 -19.19 16.00
C GLY A 55 -22.35 -18.83 16.79
N ARG A 56 -21.44 -18.03 16.21
CA ARG A 56 -20.23 -17.52 16.86
C ARG A 56 -20.26 -16.01 16.95
N SER A 57 -19.49 -15.46 17.87
CA SER A 57 -19.41 -14.01 18.07
C SER A 57 -17.99 -13.54 18.30
N ALA A 58 -17.71 -12.31 17.92
CA ALA A 58 -16.46 -11.63 18.20
C ALA A 58 -16.70 -10.13 18.34
N SER A 59 -15.78 -9.44 19.01
CA SER A 59 -15.81 -7.99 19.17
C SER A 59 -14.45 -7.39 18.91
N PHE A 60 -14.44 -6.15 18.42
CA PHE A 60 -13.23 -5.34 18.30
C PHE A 60 -13.61 -3.86 18.38
N SER A 61 -12.62 -2.97 18.36
CA SER A 61 -12.85 -1.53 18.48
C SER A 61 -11.88 -0.74 17.62
N ALA A 62 -12.21 0.53 17.40
CA ALA A 62 -11.36 1.50 16.74
C ALA A 62 -11.37 2.81 17.54
N GLY A 63 -10.25 3.52 17.56
CA GLY A 63 -10.17 4.86 18.13
C GLY A 63 -10.75 5.90 17.18
N VAL A 64 -11.30 6.99 17.70
CA VAL A 64 -11.80 8.13 16.93
C VAL A 64 -11.09 9.40 17.39
N GLN A 65 -10.69 10.22 16.43
CA GLN A 65 -10.23 11.59 16.68
C GLN A 65 -10.99 12.53 15.75
N LEU A 66 -11.81 13.39 16.35
CA LEU A 66 -12.62 14.37 15.62
C LEU A 66 -11.77 15.60 15.25
N PRO A 67 -12.07 16.27 14.12
CA PRO A 67 -11.55 17.59 13.83
C PRO A 67 -12.27 18.64 14.70
N SER A 68 -11.87 19.91 14.60
CA SER A 68 -12.63 21.01 15.19
C SER A 68 -13.97 21.23 14.46
N GLY A 69 -14.92 21.88 15.12
CA GLY A 69 -16.23 22.20 14.57
C GLY A 69 -17.36 21.31 15.09
N THR A 70 -18.50 21.34 14.38
CA THR A 70 -19.70 20.58 14.72
C THR A 70 -19.95 19.53 13.65
N GLY A 71 -20.18 18.29 14.09
CA GLY A 71 -20.42 17.15 13.19
C GLY A 71 -21.83 17.12 12.58
N PRO A 72 -22.16 16.06 11.85
CA PRO A 72 -21.35 14.85 11.67
C PRO A 72 -20.21 15.02 10.67
N PHE A 73 -19.09 14.34 10.93
CA PHE A 73 -17.86 14.50 10.16
C PHE A 73 -17.68 13.38 9.14
N PRO A 74 -17.19 13.66 7.91
CA PRO A 74 -16.52 12.65 7.10
C PRO A 74 -15.39 12.00 7.90
N ALA A 75 -15.03 10.76 7.58
CA ALA A 75 -14.01 10.04 8.34
C ALA A 75 -13.07 9.24 7.45
N VAL A 76 -11.79 9.19 7.83
CA VAL A 76 -10.78 8.32 7.21
C VAL A 76 -10.34 7.26 8.20
N VAL A 77 -10.49 6.00 7.82
CA VAL A 77 -9.92 4.86 8.55
C VAL A 77 -8.41 4.80 8.30
N VAL A 78 -7.63 4.89 9.35
CA VAL A 78 -6.17 4.74 9.35
C VAL A 78 -5.84 3.34 9.82
N VAL A 79 -5.45 2.48 8.89
CA VAL A 79 -5.13 1.07 9.16
C VAL A 79 -3.76 0.99 9.83
N GLY A 80 -3.71 0.45 11.05
CA GLY A 80 -2.46 0.16 11.78
C GLY A 80 -1.65 1.38 12.24
N GLY A 81 -2.09 2.61 11.94
CA GLY A 81 -1.50 3.85 12.48
C GLY A 81 -0.18 4.34 11.85
N LEU A 82 0.28 3.74 10.75
CA LEU A 82 1.58 4.07 10.15
C LEU A 82 1.45 4.93 8.88
N GLY A 83 2.28 5.98 8.77
CA GLY A 83 2.55 6.75 7.55
C GLY A 83 1.48 7.73 7.07
N ALA A 84 0.28 7.74 7.67
CA ALA A 84 -0.79 8.66 7.30
C ALA A 84 -0.57 10.07 7.88
N ASP A 85 -0.70 11.12 7.04
CA ASP A 85 -0.73 12.52 7.50
C ASP A 85 -2.08 12.86 8.15
N THR A 86 -2.31 12.30 9.34
CA THR A 86 -3.54 12.51 10.12
C THR A 86 -3.73 13.97 10.52
N SER A 87 -2.65 14.75 10.59
CA SER A 87 -2.70 16.18 10.89
C SER A 87 -3.37 16.96 9.76
N THR A 88 -2.99 16.70 8.51
CA THR A 88 -3.62 17.32 7.33
C THR A 88 -5.07 16.86 7.18
N ILE A 89 -5.35 15.57 7.41
CA ILE A 89 -6.72 15.03 7.34
C ILE A 89 -7.65 15.75 8.33
N ARG A 90 -7.26 15.85 9.61
CA ARG A 90 -8.08 16.54 10.63
C ARG A 90 -8.17 18.04 10.40
N SER A 91 -7.09 18.67 9.95
CA SER A 91 -7.11 20.10 9.61
C SER A 91 -8.05 20.42 8.44
N ALA A 92 -8.33 19.46 7.57
CA ALA A 92 -9.32 19.59 6.50
C ALA A 92 -10.78 19.39 6.96
N GLY A 93 -11.03 19.14 8.25
CA GLY A 93 -12.38 18.89 8.77
C GLY A 93 -12.85 17.43 8.63
N VAL A 94 -11.91 16.49 8.54
CA VAL A 94 -12.20 15.05 8.40
C VAL A 94 -11.71 14.30 9.64
N ALA A 95 -12.57 13.50 10.26
CA ALA A 95 -12.21 12.67 11.41
C ALA A 95 -11.26 11.54 11.01
N THR A 96 -10.43 11.09 11.96
CA THR A 96 -9.57 9.91 11.76
C THR A 96 -10.01 8.78 12.67
N ILE A 97 -10.19 7.59 12.09
CA ILE A 97 -10.53 6.36 12.81
C ILE A 97 -9.28 5.46 12.86
N SER A 98 -8.67 5.31 14.03
CA SER A 98 -7.52 4.43 14.23
C SER A 98 -8.00 2.98 14.34
N PHE A 99 -7.80 2.21 13.27
CA PHE A 99 -8.20 0.81 13.20
C PHE A 99 -6.99 -0.09 13.49
N ASP A 100 -7.10 -0.96 14.51
CA ASP A 100 -6.15 -2.04 14.73
C ASP A 100 -6.58 -3.27 13.89
N PRO A 101 -5.93 -3.54 12.75
CA PRO A 101 -6.27 -4.68 11.92
C PRO A 101 -5.92 -6.02 12.56
N LEU A 102 -4.97 -6.05 13.51
CA LEU A 102 -4.47 -7.28 14.12
C LEU A 102 -5.49 -7.91 15.07
N ALA A 103 -6.40 -7.11 15.63
CA ALA A 103 -7.56 -7.59 16.39
C ALA A 103 -8.54 -8.38 15.50
N VAL A 104 -8.59 -8.09 14.19
CA VAL A 104 -9.49 -8.74 13.23
C VAL A 104 -8.84 -9.91 12.52
N GLY A 105 -7.60 -9.73 12.08
CA GLY A 105 -6.77 -10.78 11.49
C GLY A 105 -5.32 -10.57 11.88
N ARG A 106 -4.80 -11.46 12.73
CA ARG A 106 -3.50 -11.30 13.36
C ARG A 106 -2.36 -11.73 12.42
N GLU A 107 -1.31 -10.93 12.38
CA GLU A 107 -0.01 -11.34 11.84
C GLU A 107 0.72 -12.26 12.83
N GLY A 108 1.72 -12.99 12.34
CA GLY A 108 2.50 -13.94 13.14
C GLY A 108 1.78 -15.25 13.43
N THR A 109 0.66 -15.52 12.75
CA THR A 109 -0.09 -16.78 12.86
C THR A 109 0.08 -17.62 11.60
N PRO A 110 0.22 -18.95 11.70
CA PRO A 110 0.34 -19.81 10.52
C PRO A 110 -0.99 -19.89 9.77
N ARG A 111 -0.95 -20.19 8.46
CA ARG A 111 -2.14 -20.24 7.59
C ARG A 111 -3.20 -21.25 8.07
N ASN A 112 -2.81 -22.35 8.71
CA ASN A 112 -3.74 -23.34 9.24
C ASN A 112 -4.28 -23.02 10.66
N ASN A 113 -3.83 -21.93 11.29
CA ASN A 113 -4.29 -21.51 12.61
C ASN A 113 -4.30 -19.97 12.74
N LYS A 114 -5.03 -19.32 11.85
CA LYS A 114 -5.17 -17.85 11.84
C LYS A 114 -6.02 -17.39 13.03
N GLN A 115 -5.67 -16.22 13.59
CA GLN A 115 -6.34 -15.67 14.78
C GLN A 115 -6.90 -14.27 14.51
N GLY A 116 -7.87 -13.85 15.32
CA GLY A 116 -8.54 -12.55 15.24
C GLY A 116 -10.04 -12.70 15.09
N ALA A 117 -10.78 -11.60 15.28
CA ALA A 117 -12.24 -11.60 15.30
C ALA A 117 -12.88 -12.29 14.09
N PHE A 118 -12.29 -12.12 12.89
CA PHE A 118 -12.76 -12.80 11.69
C PHE A 118 -12.67 -14.33 11.81
N TYR A 119 -11.51 -14.83 12.25
CA TYR A 119 -11.22 -16.26 12.33
C TYR A 119 -11.90 -16.94 13.52
N SER A 120 -12.21 -16.20 14.59
CA SER A 120 -13.08 -16.68 15.67
C SER A 120 -14.50 -16.99 15.19
N ILE A 121 -14.97 -16.34 14.14
CA ILE A 121 -16.31 -16.57 13.55
C ILE A 121 -16.25 -17.60 12.42
N TYR A 122 -15.35 -17.38 11.46
CA TYR A 122 -15.30 -18.15 10.20
C TYR A 122 -14.28 -19.30 10.19
N GLY A 123 -13.60 -19.54 11.32
CA GLY A 123 -12.67 -20.65 11.52
C GLY A 123 -11.21 -20.29 11.25
N ALA A 124 -10.32 -20.78 12.11
CA ALA A 124 -8.87 -20.55 12.06
C ALA A 124 -8.19 -21.12 10.80
N SER A 125 -8.82 -22.11 10.15
CA SER A 125 -8.37 -22.73 8.91
C SER A 125 -9.03 -22.16 7.65
N SER A 126 -9.82 -21.10 7.76
CA SER A 126 -10.44 -20.43 6.59
C SER A 126 -9.38 -20.09 5.54
N SER A 127 -9.65 -20.32 4.25
CA SER A 127 -8.70 -19.99 3.17
C SER A 127 -8.53 -18.49 2.91
N THR A 128 -9.26 -17.65 3.65
CA THR A 128 -9.28 -16.19 3.51
C THR A 128 -8.07 -15.54 4.16
N GLY A 129 -7.33 -14.76 3.36
CA GLY A 129 -6.17 -14.01 3.82
C GLY A 129 -6.52 -12.85 4.73
N ILE A 130 -5.58 -12.42 5.56
CA ILE A 130 -5.83 -11.39 6.58
C ILE A 130 -6.13 -10.02 5.97
N LEU A 131 -5.68 -9.71 4.74
CA LEU A 131 -6.07 -8.46 4.06
C LEU A 131 -7.59 -8.39 3.81
N MET A 132 -8.19 -9.52 3.44
CA MET A 132 -9.64 -9.61 3.27
C MET A 132 -10.37 -9.60 4.61
N ALA A 133 -9.80 -10.22 5.65
CA ALA A 133 -10.32 -10.12 7.01
C ALA A 133 -10.32 -8.66 7.50
N TRP A 134 -9.28 -7.88 7.21
CA TRP A 134 -9.22 -6.44 7.53
C TRP A 134 -10.26 -5.65 6.75
N ALA A 135 -10.47 -5.97 5.46
CA ALA A 135 -11.56 -5.40 4.65
C ALA A 135 -12.94 -5.70 5.23
N TRP A 136 -13.16 -6.94 5.70
CA TRP A 136 -14.35 -7.32 6.44
C TRP A 136 -14.49 -6.50 7.73
N GLY A 137 -13.43 -6.34 8.51
CA GLY A 137 -13.43 -5.57 9.76
C GLY A 137 -13.86 -4.12 9.58
N VAL A 138 -13.28 -3.42 8.60
CA VAL A 138 -13.69 -2.04 8.28
C VAL A 138 -15.14 -1.98 7.78
N SER A 139 -15.60 -2.99 7.05
CA SER A 139 -17.02 -3.06 6.64
C SER A 139 -17.96 -3.09 7.85
N ARG A 140 -17.57 -3.74 8.95
CA ARG A 140 -18.35 -3.79 10.20
C ARG A 140 -18.29 -2.48 10.97
N ILE A 141 -17.16 -1.76 10.92
CA ILE A 141 -17.07 -0.39 11.46
C ILE A 141 -18.09 0.51 10.74
N ILE A 142 -18.17 0.43 9.41
CA ILE A 142 -19.14 1.22 8.63
C ILE A 142 -20.57 0.79 8.97
N ASP A 143 -20.85 -0.50 9.14
CA ASP A 143 -22.18 -0.99 9.57
C ASP A 143 -22.61 -0.40 10.94
N VAL A 144 -21.67 -0.22 11.87
CA VAL A 144 -21.93 0.41 13.18
C VAL A 144 -22.15 1.91 13.04
N ILE A 145 -21.38 2.60 12.17
CA ILE A 145 -21.58 4.02 11.88
C ILE A 145 -22.98 4.26 11.28
N GLU A 146 -23.38 3.45 10.29
CA GLU A 146 -24.71 3.51 9.67
C GLU A 146 -25.83 3.30 10.71
N SER A 147 -25.70 2.30 11.58
CA SER A 147 -26.73 2.00 12.60
C SER A 147 -26.77 2.99 13.76
N SER A 148 -25.68 3.74 14.00
CA SER A 148 -25.63 4.81 15.02
C SER A 148 -26.41 6.09 14.65
N GLY A 149 -27.04 6.12 13.48
CA GLY A 149 -27.83 7.25 12.99
C GLY A 149 -27.00 8.39 12.39
N GLY A 150 -25.68 8.22 12.23
CA GLY A 150 -24.82 9.19 11.56
C GLY A 150 -24.64 10.52 12.30
N ASN A 151 -24.88 10.56 13.62
CA ASN A 151 -24.83 11.79 14.42
C ASN A 151 -23.41 12.33 14.65
N ILE A 152 -22.39 11.45 14.61
CA ILE A 152 -20.99 11.83 14.85
C ILE A 152 -20.17 11.71 13.57
N LEU A 153 -20.32 10.59 12.86
CA LEU A 153 -19.54 10.26 11.66
C LEU A 153 -20.49 9.96 10.49
N ARG A 154 -20.07 10.37 9.30
CA ARG A 154 -20.82 10.21 8.05
C ARG A 154 -20.44 8.92 7.33
N ALA A 155 -21.35 7.95 7.30
CA ALA A 155 -21.14 6.68 6.57
C ALA A 155 -21.06 6.86 5.04
N ASP A 156 -21.63 7.93 4.49
CA ASP A 156 -21.60 8.27 3.07
C ASP A 156 -20.30 8.99 2.64
N ALA A 157 -19.43 9.33 3.60
CA ALA A 157 -18.19 10.08 3.39
C ALA A 157 -17.00 9.40 4.09
N MET A 158 -16.78 8.13 3.77
CA MET A 158 -15.72 7.31 4.34
C MET A 158 -14.49 7.23 3.42
N GLY A 159 -13.30 7.44 3.99
CA GLY A 159 -12.02 7.15 3.35
C GLY A 159 -11.24 6.06 4.08
N VAL A 160 -10.19 5.55 3.44
CA VAL A 160 -9.24 4.61 4.07
C VAL A 160 -7.81 4.89 3.64
N THR A 161 -6.87 4.78 4.56
CA THR A 161 -5.42 4.92 4.33
C THR A 161 -4.61 3.98 5.21
N GLY A 162 -3.37 3.75 4.83
CA GLY A 162 -2.37 3.00 5.59
C GLY A 162 -1.09 2.90 4.79
N CYS A 163 0.03 2.64 5.46
CA CYS A 163 1.34 2.50 4.82
C CYS A 163 1.88 1.06 4.84
N SER A 164 2.67 0.69 3.82
CA SER A 164 3.36 -0.61 3.75
C SER A 164 2.35 -1.76 3.74
N ARG A 165 2.51 -2.76 4.60
CA ARG A 165 1.50 -3.81 4.86
C ARG A 165 0.09 -3.26 5.13
N TYR A 166 -0.04 -2.14 5.84
CA TYR A 166 -1.33 -1.51 6.07
C TYR A 166 -1.82 -0.73 4.84
N GLY A 167 -0.92 -0.34 3.94
CA GLY A 167 -1.26 0.15 2.61
C GLY A 167 -1.84 -0.94 1.72
N LYS A 168 -1.33 -2.19 1.81
CA LYS A 168 -1.98 -3.36 1.20
C LYS A 168 -3.40 -3.51 1.74
N GLY A 169 -3.55 -3.41 3.06
CA GLY A 169 -4.85 -3.43 3.74
C GLY A 169 -5.81 -2.34 3.25
N ALA A 170 -5.36 -1.08 3.22
CA ALA A 170 -6.15 0.06 2.76
C ALA A 170 -6.60 -0.11 1.30
N PHE A 171 -5.71 -0.60 0.43
CA PHE A 171 -6.06 -0.95 -0.95
C PHE A 171 -7.15 -2.03 -0.99
N THR A 172 -6.97 -3.16 -0.29
CA THR A 172 -7.97 -4.24 -0.24
C THR A 172 -9.31 -3.76 0.32
N ILE A 173 -9.32 -2.95 1.39
CA ILE A 173 -10.54 -2.34 1.95
C ILE A 173 -11.27 -1.51 0.88
N GLY A 174 -10.54 -0.62 0.20
CA GLY A 174 -11.10 0.23 -0.84
C GLY A 174 -11.62 -0.52 -2.05
N VAL A 175 -10.97 -1.64 -2.44
CA VAL A 175 -11.42 -2.50 -3.54
C VAL A 175 -12.72 -3.24 -3.19
N PHE A 176 -12.83 -3.78 -1.97
CA PHE A 176 -13.91 -4.70 -1.59
C PHE A 176 -15.02 -4.10 -0.72
N ASP A 177 -14.99 -2.80 -0.40
CA ASP A 177 -16.14 -2.08 0.16
C ASP A 177 -16.45 -0.83 -0.67
N GLN A 178 -17.60 -0.86 -1.35
CA GLN A 178 -18.03 0.22 -2.25
C GLN A 178 -18.52 1.47 -1.48
N ARG A 179 -18.66 1.40 -0.15
CA ARG A 179 -18.99 2.56 0.70
C ARG A 179 -17.78 3.47 0.98
N ILE A 180 -16.56 3.00 0.67
CA ILE A 180 -15.36 3.82 0.75
C ILE A 180 -15.32 4.80 -0.41
N ALA A 181 -15.61 6.07 -0.16
CA ALA A 181 -15.57 7.15 -1.14
C ALA A 181 -14.15 7.52 -1.59
N LEU A 182 -13.12 7.32 -0.74
CA LEU A 182 -11.72 7.64 -1.04
C LEU A 182 -10.75 6.58 -0.50
N THR A 183 -9.97 5.97 -1.39
CA THR A 183 -8.95 4.96 -1.05
C THR A 183 -7.56 5.55 -1.21
N MET A 184 -6.70 5.45 -0.20
CA MET A 184 -5.39 6.11 -0.17
C MET A 184 -4.26 5.17 0.29
N PRO A 185 -3.85 4.18 -0.51
CA PRO A 185 -2.78 3.28 -0.13
C PRO A 185 -1.42 3.99 -0.25
N ILE A 186 -0.59 3.85 0.79
CA ILE A 186 0.76 4.42 0.85
C ILE A 186 1.78 3.27 0.78
N GLU A 187 2.72 3.33 -0.17
CA GLU A 187 3.89 2.46 -0.27
C GLU A 187 3.52 0.97 -0.09
N SER A 188 2.43 0.55 -0.74
CA SER A 188 1.81 -0.76 -0.47
C SER A 188 2.56 -1.94 -1.09
N GLY A 189 3.25 -1.71 -2.21
CA GLY A 189 4.05 -2.70 -2.93
C GLY A 189 3.35 -4.01 -3.30
N SER A 190 4.10 -5.12 -3.26
CA SER A 190 3.63 -6.46 -3.66
C SER A 190 2.49 -6.99 -2.77
N GLY A 191 1.38 -7.45 -3.37
CA GLY A 191 0.14 -7.77 -2.64
C GLY A 191 -0.71 -6.56 -2.25
N GLY A 192 -0.21 -5.34 -2.50
CA GLY A 192 -0.94 -4.09 -2.52
C GLY A 192 -1.24 -3.65 -3.95
N VAL A 193 -0.79 -2.45 -4.34
CA VAL A 193 -1.07 -1.85 -5.66
C VAL A 193 -0.18 -2.39 -6.79
N GLY A 194 0.99 -2.97 -6.51
CA GLY A 194 1.89 -3.47 -7.56
C GLY A 194 1.21 -4.52 -8.46
N ALA A 195 1.28 -4.35 -9.78
CA ALA A 195 0.78 -5.36 -10.74
C ALA A 195 1.57 -6.67 -10.60
N PHE A 196 0.88 -7.79 -10.41
CA PHE A 196 1.51 -9.08 -10.09
C PHE A 196 2.45 -9.54 -11.19
N ARG A 197 2.03 -9.45 -12.46
CA ARG A 197 2.89 -9.79 -13.60
C ARG A 197 4.10 -8.87 -13.73
N SER A 198 3.92 -7.58 -13.47
CA SER A 198 5.02 -6.60 -13.50
C SER A 198 6.02 -6.86 -12.37
N ILE A 199 5.55 -7.12 -11.15
CA ILE A 199 6.40 -7.42 -9.98
C ILE A 199 7.32 -8.59 -10.26
N ALA A 200 6.83 -9.64 -10.92
CA ALA A 200 7.65 -10.81 -11.25
C ALA A 200 8.81 -10.50 -12.22
N THR A 201 8.81 -9.34 -12.86
CA THR A 201 9.86 -8.87 -13.78
C THR A 201 10.68 -7.70 -13.23
N GLU A 202 10.24 -7.08 -12.13
CA GLU A 202 10.91 -5.90 -11.56
C GLU A 202 12.03 -6.32 -10.62
N SER A 203 13.28 -6.09 -11.04
CA SER A 203 14.46 -6.37 -10.22
C SER A 203 14.42 -5.59 -8.89
N GLY A 204 14.66 -6.32 -7.79
CA GLY A 204 14.67 -5.78 -6.43
C GLY A 204 13.29 -5.67 -5.76
N ALA A 205 12.20 -5.81 -6.50
CA ALA A 205 10.85 -5.81 -5.93
C ALA A 205 10.59 -7.06 -5.09
N GLN A 206 9.74 -6.93 -4.06
CA GLN A 206 9.29 -8.06 -3.25
C GLN A 206 8.66 -9.16 -4.12
N PRO A 207 9.27 -10.35 -4.22
CA PRO A 207 8.70 -11.43 -5.01
C PRO A 207 7.31 -11.84 -4.51
N LEU A 208 6.44 -12.30 -5.41
CA LEU A 208 5.09 -12.75 -5.04
C LEU A 208 5.11 -13.90 -4.02
N SER A 209 6.08 -14.81 -4.15
CA SER A 209 6.31 -15.90 -3.18
C SER A 209 6.71 -15.38 -1.81
N SER A 210 7.51 -14.30 -1.75
CA SER A 210 7.88 -13.64 -0.49
C SER A 210 6.65 -12.97 0.15
N ALA A 211 5.90 -12.17 -0.61
CA ALA A 211 4.68 -11.53 -0.10
C ALA A 211 3.63 -12.56 0.38
N TYR A 212 3.52 -13.70 -0.30
CA TYR A 212 2.64 -14.80 0.12
C TYR A 212 3.17 -15.54 1.37
N GLY A 213 4.48 -15.74 1.48
CA GLY A 213 5.10 -16.55 2.53
C GLY A 213 5.34 -15.81 3.85
N GLU A 214 5.54 -14.49 3.81
CA GLU A 214 5.91 -13.68 4.97
C GLU A 214 4.81 -13.64 6.04
N GLN A 215 3.57 -13.46 5.61
CA GLN A 215 2.37 -13.42 6.44
C GLN A 215 1.18 -13.96 5.64
N PRO A 216 0.10 -14.40 6.31
CA PRO A 216 -1.11 -14.86 5.64
C PRO A 216 -1.94 -13.71 5.00
N TRP A 217 -1.31 -12.68 4.43
CA TRP A 217 -1.96 -11.52 3.80
C TRP A 217 -2.94 -11.91 2.69
N LEU A 218 -2.45 -12.73 1.76
CA LEU A 218 -3.19 -13.22 0.60
C LEU A 218 -3.89 -14.55 0.91
N GLY A 219 -4.98 -14.85 0.22
CA GLY A 219 -5.71 -16.11 0.34
C GLY A 219 -4.87 -17.30 -0.11
N ASP A 220 -5.19 -18.49 0.39
CA ASP A 220 -4.34 -19.69 0.21
C ASP A 220 -4.21 -20.11 -1.28
N ALA A 221 -5.24 -19.84 -2.09
CA ALA A 221 -5.23 -20.10 -3.53
C ALA A 221 -4.16 -19.31 -4.28
N PHE A 222 -3.65 -18.20 -3.72
CA PHE A 222 -2.63 -17.39 -4.38
C PHE A 222 -1.29 -18.12 -4.52
N SER A 223 -1.01 -19.12 -3.66
CA SER A 223 0.21 -19.92 -3.70
C SER A 223 0.54 -20.44 -5.11
N SER A 224 -0.47 -20.96 -5.82
CA SER A 224 -0.36 -21.53 -7.16
C SER A 224 0.11 -20.54 -8.24
N PHE A 225 0.05 -19.24 -7.96
CA PHE A 225 0.39 -18.18 -8.92
C PHE A 225 1.70 -17.47 -8.59
N THR A 226 2.28 -17.72 -7.42
CA THR A 226 3.49 -17.00 -6.96
C THR A 226 4.70 -17.20 -7.87
N GLY A 227 4.83 -18.37 -8.50
CA GLY A 227 5.88 -18.67 -9.50
C GLY A 227 5.43 -18.51 -10.96
N ASN A 228 4.14 -18.29 -11.22
CA ASN A 228 3.60 -18.11 -12.56
C ASN A 228 2.40 -17.16 -12.54
N PRO A 229 2.59 -15.84 -12.34
CA PRO A 229 1.48 -14.90 -12.29
C PRO A 229 0.74 -14.76 -13.63
N ASN A 230 1.32 -15.24 -14.74
CA ASN A 230 0.66 -15.21 -16.05
C ASN A 230 -0.59 -16.10 -16.10
N SER A 231 -0.67 -17.16 -15.29
CA SER A 231 -1.85 -18.03 -15.19
C SER A 231 -2.97 -17.48 -14.31
N LEU A 232 -2.75 -16.35 -13.63
CA LEU A 232 -3.77 -15.71 -12.78
C LEU A 232 -4.83 -15.03 -13.66
N PRO A 233 -6.14 -15.32 -13.55
CA PRO A 233 -7.16 -14.75 -14.43
C PRO A 233 -7.51 -13.28 -14.12
N VAL A 234 -6.78 -12.67 -13.20
CA VAL A 234 -6.92 -11.27 -12.78
C VAL A 234 -5.53 -10.68 -12.53
N ASP A 235 -5.39 -9.36 -12.61
CA ASP A 235 -4.20 -8.64 -12.15
C ASP A 235 -4.60 -7.36 -11.39
N THR A 236 -3.65 -6.75 -10.68
CA THR A 236 -3.90 -5.64 -9.77
C THR A 236 -4.49 -4.41 -10.47
N HIS A 237 -4.16 -4.16 -11.74
CA HIS A 237 -4.75 -3.05 -12.50
C HIS A 237 -6.28 -3.16 -12.64
N GLN A 238 -6.83 -4.39 -12.67
CA GLN A 238 -8.28 -4.60 -12.70
C GLN A 238 -8.90 -4.29 -11.33
N MET A 239 -8.19 -4.59 -10.25
CA MET A 239 -8.60 -4.27 -8.88
C MET A 239 -8.54 -2.75 -8.62
N VAL A 240 -7.52 -2.06 -9.15
CA VAL A 240 -7.48 -0.59 -9.23
C VAL A 240 -8.74 -0.08 -9.95
N GLY A 241 -9.09 -0.71 -11.09
CA GLY A 241 -10.32 -0.42 -11.83
C GLY A 241 -11.61 -0.63 -11.02
N MET A 242 -11.69 -1.63 -10.12
CA MET A 242 -12.84 -1.86 -9.24
C MET A 242 -13.13 -0.71 -8.26
N VAL A 243 -12.14 0.17 -8.03
CA VAL A 243 -12.34 1.39 -7.23
C VAL A 243 -13.15 2.44 -8.01
N ALA A 244 -13.05 2.45 -9.34
CA ALA A 244 -13.73 3.44 -10.18
C ALA A 244 -15.27 3.37 -10.03
N PRO A 245 -15.97 4.52 -10.01
CA PRO A 245 -15.44 5.90 -10.17
C PRO A 245 -15.09 6.58 -8.82
N ARG A 246 -14.95 5.85 -7.72
CA ARG A 246 -14.63 6.43 -6.39
C ARG A 246 -13.21 7.01 -6.39
N GLY A 247 -12.89 7.83 -5.40
CA GLY A 247 -11.57 8.45 -5.31
C GLY A 247 -10.49 7.43 -5.01
N LEU A 248 -9.37 7.51 -5.72
CA LEU A 248 -8.19 6.70 -5.47
C LEU A 248 -6.94 7.58 -5.52
N PHE A 249 -6.20 7.66 -4.42
CA PHE A 249 -4.93 8.37 -4.36
C PHE A 249 -3.81 7.42 -3.92
N ILE A 250 -3.05 6.92 -4.89
CA ILE A 250 -1.93 6.02 -4.67
C ILE A 250 -0.67 6.85 -4.42
N MET A 251 -0.04 6.61 -3.28
CA MET A 251 1.21 7.25 -2.86
C MET A 251 2.31 6.19 -2.84
N ASP A 252 3.40 6.41 -3.55
CA ASP A 252 4.45 5.39 -3.74
C ASP A 252 5.86 5.97 -3.59
N ASN A 253 6.85 5.10 -3.41
CA ASN A 253 8.22 5.51 -3.12
C ASN A 253 9.22 4.77 -4.04
N PRO A 254 9.81 5.48 -5.01
CA PRO A 254 10.68 4.89 -6.03
C PRO A 254 12.11 4.64 -5.52
N HIS A 255 12.41 5.03 -4.27
CA HIS A 255 13.74 4.86 -3.67
C HIS A 255 13.89 3.51 -2.97
N VAL A 256 12.79 2.81 -2.70
CA VAL A 256 12.78 1.49 -2.05
C VAL A 256 12.42 0.44 -3.09
N ASP A 257 13.43 -0.27 -3.61
CA ASP A 257 13.24 -1.28 -4.65
C ASP A 257 12.20 -2.33 -4.26
N TRP A 258 12.18 -2.75 -2.99
CA TRP A 258 11.26 -3.78 -2.46
C TRP A 258 9.78 -3.45 -2.69
N LEU A 259 9.42 -2.16 -2.80
CA LEU A 259 8.05 -1.72 -3.04
C LEU A 259 7.62 -1.95 -4.50
N GLY A 260 8.55 -2.07 -5.44
CA GLY A 260 8.22 -2.27 -6.85
C GLY A 260 7.41 -1.11 -7.44
N ALA A 261 7.88 0.13 -7.23
CA ALA A 261 7.15 1.33 -7.65
C ALA A 261 6.89 1.39 -9.17
N ARG A 262 7.74 0.75 -10.00
CA ARG A 262 7.46 0.63 -11.44
C ARG A 262 6.19 -0.18 -11.64
N SER A 263 6.08 -1.34 -11.00
CA SER A 263 4.89 -2.19 -11.04
C SER A 263 3.66 -1.53 -10.41
N GLY A 264 3.84 -0.69 -9.37
CA GLY A 264 2.80 0.16 -8.82
C GLY A 264 2.24 1.13 -9.86
N SER A 265 3.13 1.83 -10.59
CA SER A 265 2.71 2.76 -11.65
C SER A 265 2.06 2.06 -12.85
N VAL A 266 2.52 0.85 -13.25
CA VAL A 266 1.86 0.04 -14.29
C VAL A 266 0.42 -0.30 -13.89
N ALA A 267 0.20 -0.73 -12.66
CA ALA A 267 -1.14 -1.03 -12.16
C ALA A 267 -2.04 0.22 -12.13
N ALA A 268 -1.50 1.35 -11.66
CA ALA A 268 -2.22 2.62 -11.60
C ALA A 268 -2.62 3.10 -13.00
N LEU A 269 -1.69 3.08 -13.96
CA LEU A 269 -1.96 3.46 -15.36
C LEU A 269 -2.98 2.52 -16.01
N GLY A 270 -2.84 1.21 -15.83
CA GLY A 270 -3.79 0.23 -16.38
C GLY A 270 -5.20 0.40 -15.79
N GLY A 271 -5.31 0.65 -14.48
CA GLY A 271 -6.58 0.95 -13.84
C GLY A 271 -7.15 2.31 -14.25
N ALA A 272 -6.31 3.31 -14.52
CA ALA A 272 -6.73 4.62 -14.99
C ALA A 272 -7.47 4.56 -16.34
N GLU A 273 -7.22 3.56 -17.17
CA GLU A 273 -8.00 3.34 -18.39
C GLU A 273 -9.46 2.97 -18.10
N VAL A 274 -9.75 2.29 -16.98
CA VAL A 274 -11.13 2.05 -16.52
C VAL A 274 -11.78 3.36 -16.07
N TYR A 275 -11.04 4.20 -15.32
CA TYR A 275 -11.52 5.53 -14.94
C TYR A 275 -11.82 6.39 -16.17
N LYS A 276 -10.92 6.41 -17.16
CA LYS A 276 -11.12 7.10 -18.43
C LYS A 276 -12.35 6.58 -19.17
N ALA A 277 -12.50 5.27 -19.29
CA ALA A 277 -13.63 4.65 -19.97
C ALA A 277 -14.99 5.03 -19.35
N LEU A 278 -15.01 5.27 -18.03
CA LEU A 278 -16.19 5.68 -17.27
C LEU A 278 -16.43 7.20 -17.25
N GLY A 279 -15.56 8.00 -17.88
CA GLY A 279 -15.61 9.47 -17.80
C GLY A 279 -15.20 10.03 -16.43
N ALA A 280 -14.42 9.27 -15.66
CA ALA A 280 -13.97 9.61 -14.31
C ALA A 280 -12.44 9.69 -14.20
N GLY A 281 -11.74 10.01 -15.30
CA GLY A 281 -10.27 10.05 -15.35
C GLY A 281 -9.64 10.87 -14.22
N ASP A 282 -10.28 11.98 -13.84
CA ASP A 282 -9.80 12.87 -12.78
C ASP A 282 -10.01 12.34 -11.35
N ASN A 283 -10.42 11.07 -11.19
CA ASN A 283 -10.68 10.46 -9.88
C ASN A 283 -9.57 9.52 -9.39
N ILE A 284 -8.54 9.30 -10.21
CA ILE A 284 -7.36 8.52 -9.84
C ILE A 284 -6.11 9.40 -9.83
N THR A 285 -5.41 9.43 -8.70
CA THR A 285 -4.16 10.14 -8.50
C THR A 285 -3.07 9.11 -8.20
N TYR A 286 -1.91 9.20 -8.84
CA TYR A 286 -0.73 8.41 -8.51
C TYR A 286 0.45 9.36 -8.31
N TRP A 287 1.17 9.23 -7.21
CA TRP A 287 2.30 10.10 -6.91
C TRP A 287 3.48 9.32 -6.33
N SER A 288 4.53 9.18 -7.13
CA SER A 288 5.82 8.61 -6.71
C SER A 288 7.00 9.56 -6.86
N ASP A 289 6.81 10.72 -7.49
CA ASP A 289 7.85 11.74 -7.59
C ASP A 289 8.03 12.46 -6.24
N VAL A 290 8.90 11.86 -5.41
CA VAL A 290 9.20 12.29 -4.03
C VAL A 290 10.70 12.40 -3.82
N GLN A 291 11.13 13.34 -2.99
CA GLN A 291 12.55 13.55 -2.70
C GLN A 291 13.06 12.64 -1.59
N ASP A 292 12.31 12.54 -0.49
CA ASP A 292 12.67 11.72 0.66
C ASP A 292 12.34 10.24 0.42
N GLY A 293 13.37 9.38 0.40
CA GLY A 293 13.23 7.94 0.23
C GLY A 293 12.83 7.16 1.49
N THR A 294 12.72 7.83 2.65
CA THR A 294 12.38 7.18 3.93
C THR A 294 11.02 6.49 3.85
N HIS A 295 11.01 5.18 4.07
CA HIS A 295 9.78 4.37 3.99
C HIS A 295 8.71 4.87 4.96
N CYS A 296 7.49 5.03 4.48
CA CYS A 296 6.33 5.53 5.24
C CYS A 296 6.48 6.94 5.84
N ALA A 297 7.40 7.76 5.32
CA ALA A 297 7.48 9.15 5.72
C ALA A 297 6.24 9.94 5.28
N VAL A 298 5.82 10.88 6.11
CA VAL A 298 4.84 11.90 5.70
C VAL A 298 5.57 12.94 4.86
N ARG A 299 5.15 13.09 3.60
CA ARG A 299 5.84 13.92 2.61
C ARG A 299 5.05 15.16 2.25
N SER A 300 5.75 16.28 2.09
CA SER A 300 5.15 17.56 1.71
C SER A 300 4.51 17.53 0.32
N GLU A 301 5.09 16.75 -0.59
CA GLU A 301 4.69 16.55 -1.97
C GLU A 301 3.29 15.93 -2.07
N TRP A 302 2.88 15.16 -1.07
CA TRP A 302 1.55 14.53 -1.02
C TRP A 302 0.49 15.39 -0.33
N ARG A 303 0.87 16.46 0.38
CA ARG A 303 -0.07 17.25 1.18
C ARG A 303 -1.15 17.92 0.35
N THR A 304 -0.76 18.59 -0.74
CA THR A 304 -1.72 19.27 -1.62
C THR A 304 -2.65 18.28 -2.33
N PRO A 305 -2.15 17.20 -2.97
CA PRO A 305 -3.01 16.15 -3.54
C PRO A 305 -3.92 15.48 -2.51
N LEU A 306 -3.45 15.28 -1.27
CA LEU A 306 -4.26 14.75 -0.18
C LEU A 306 -5.45 15.68 0.11
N GLN A 307 -5.21 16.98 0.31
CA GLN A 307 -6.27 17.97 0.55
C GLN A 307 -7.27 18.00 -0.60
N GLN A 308 -6.80 17.99 -1.85
CA GLN A 308 -7.63 17.97 -3.06
C GLN A 308 -8.53 16.73 -3.12
N ASN A 309 -7.98 15.54 -2.85
CA ASN A 309 -8.77 14.30 -2.82
C ASN A 309 -9.80 14.30 -1.66
N LEU A 310 -9.43 14.80 -0.48
CA LEU A 310 -10.37 14.95 0.65
C LEU A 310 -11.52 15.92 0.28
N GLN A 311 -11.19 17.06 -0.32
CA GLN A 311 -12.14 18.07 -0.76
C GLN A 311 -13.13 17.52 -1.79
N LYS A 312 -12.65 16.74 -2.77
CA LYS A 312 -13.49 16.16 -3.83
C LYS A 312 -14.34 14.99 -3.37
N PHE A 313 -13.75 14.05 -2.65
CA PHE A 313 -14.42 12.78 -2.39
C PHE A 313 -15.15 12.72 -1.07
N LEU A 314 -14.69 13.44 -0.04
CA LEU A 314 -15.28 13.39 1.30
C LEU A 314 -16.05 14.66 1.65
N LEU A 315 -15.47 15.84 1.39
CA LEU A 315 -16.04 17.12 1.81
C LEU A 315 -17.01 17.71 0.78
N LYS A 316 -16.87 17.37 -0.51
CA LYS A 316 -17.65 17.92 -1.63
C LYS A 316 -17.49 19.43 -1.82
N THR A 317 -16.31 19.95 -1.53
CA THR A 317 -15.98 21.38 -1.59
C THR A 317 -15.01 21.74 -2.71
N GLY A 318 -14.51 20.76 -3.47
CA GLY A 318 -13.60 20.97 -4.59
C GLY A 318 -13.71 19.89 -5.65
N ASN A 319 -13.17 20.14 -6.84
CA ASN A 319 -13.20 19.20 -7.97
C ASN A 319 -11.81 18.78 -8.46
N ALA A 320 -10.76 19.41 -7.95
CA ALA A 320 -9.38 19.08 -8.30
C ALA A 320 -8.97 17.73 -7.69
N ALA A 321 -8.54 16.81 -8.55
CA ALA A 321 -7.84 15.55 -8.26
C ALA A 321 -7.30 15.02 -9.60
N GLY A 322 -6.77 13.80 -9.66
CA GLY A 322 -6.52 13.14 -10.94
C GLY A 322 -5.09 13.27 -11.48
N THR A 323 -4.11 13.65 -10.65
CA THR A 323 -2.73 13.85 -11.09
C THR A 323 -1.95 12.55 -11.12
N MET A 324 -1.33 12.23 -12.26
CA MET A 324 -0.35 11.15 -12.39
C MET A 324 1.07 11.75 -12.39
N ARG A 325 1.73 11.75 -11.23
CA ARG A 325 3.10 12.24 -11.07
C ARG A 325 4.04 11.08 -10.74
N ILE A 326 4.52 10.43 -11.79
CA ILE A 326 5.36 9.23 -11.72
C ILE A 326 6.82 9.65 -11.76
N SER A 327 7.62 9.21 -10.78
CA SER A 327 9.07 9.44 -10.78
C SER A 327 9.76 8.74 -11.96
N SER A 328 10.68 9.44 -12.61
CA SER A 328 11.52 8.86 -13.68
C SER A 328 12.42 7.72 -13.20
N ARG A 329 12.70 7.62 -11.89
CA ARG A 329 13.51 6.53 -11.31
C ARG A 329 12.90 5.15 -11.54
N LYS A 330 11.58 5.05 -11.46
CA LYS A 330 10.80 3.81 -11.53
C LYS A 330 9.51 4.01 -12.31
N ALA A 331 9.58 4.68 -13.46
CA ALA A 331 8.41 4.86 -14.31
C ALA A 331 8.05 3.56 -15.03
N GLY A 332 6.79 3.14 -14.93
CA GLY A 332 6.21 2.05 -15.70
C GLY A 332 5.73 2.52 -17.08
N ASN A 333 5.82 1.65 -18.08
CA ASN A 333 5.35 1.90 -19.43
C ASN A 333 4.14 1.00 -19.73
N LEU A 334 2.91 1.51 -19.57
CA LEU A 334 1.70 0.71 -19.79
C LEU A 334 1.62 0.09 -21.19
N ALA A 335 2.21 0.71 -22.22
CA ALA A 335 2.18 0.19 -23.59
C ALA A 335 2.88 -1.17 -23.74
N GLU A 336 3.80 -1.52 -22.86
CA GLU A 336 4.44 -2.85 -22.82
C GLU A 336 3.53 -3.93 -22.22
N TRP A 337 2.49 -3.53 -21.50
CA TRP A 337 1.65 -4.42 -20.68
C TRP A 337 0.22 -4.55 -21.21
N ARG A 338 -0.17 -3.74 -22.20
CA ARG A 338 -1.53 -3.76 -22.75
C ARG A 338 -1.54 -4.00 -24.25
N ASP A 339 -2.51 -4.79 -24.68
CA ASP A 339 -2.90 -5.00 -26.08
C ASP A 339 -4.32 -4.49 -26.39
N TRP A 340 -5.00 -3.91 -25.40
CA TRP A 340 -6.34 -3.36 -25.54
C TRP A 340 -6.34 -1.84 -25.76
N GLN A 341 -7.43 -1.36 -26.37
CA GLN A 341 -7.76 0.06 -26.44
C GLN A 341 -8.85 0.40 -25.44
N THR A 342 -8.83 1.62 -24.94
CA THR A 342 -9.79 2.11 -23.96
C THR A 342 -11.09 2.54 -24.65
N PRO A 343 -12.22 1.85 -24.41
CA PRO A 343 -13.50 2.28 -24.97
C PRO A 343 -14.01 3.54 -24.26
N THR A 344 -14.96 4.22 -24.89
CA THR A 344 -15.82 5.18 -24.19
C THR A 344 -17.11 4.43 -23.83
N LEU A 345 -17.43 4.35 -22.53
CA LEU A 345 -18.65 3.65 -22.09
C LEU A 345 -19.81 4.64 -21.99
N THR A 346 -20.86 4.39 -22.75
CA THR A 346 -22.08 5.20 -22.73
C THR A 346 -23.09 4.66 -21.72
N ASP A 347 -24.08 5.48 -21.35
CA ASP A 347 -25.21 5.08 -20.50
C ASP A 347 -26.27 4.28 -21.30
N GLY A 348 -25.85 3.26 -22.07
CA GLY A 348 -26.75 2.38 -22.84
C GLY A 348 -27.59 3.10 -23.93
N PRO A 349 -28.52 2.41 -24.61
CA PRO A 349 -29.39 3.04 -25.60
C PRO A 349 -30.53 3.79 -24.87
N GLY A 350 -30.32 5.08 -24.63
CA GLY A 350 -31.32 6.03 -24.12
C GLY A 350 -31.23 7.35 -24.88
N THR A 351 -32.18 7.55 -25.80
CA THR A 351 -32.58 8.79 -26.51
C THR A 351 -31.52 9.87 -26.72
N THR A 352 -30.98 9.91 -27.94
CA THR A 352 -30.14 10.98 -28.50
C THR A 352 -30.87 12.33 -28.55
N PRO A 353 -30.25 13.44 -28.11
CA PRO A 353 -30.46 14.74 -28.72
C PRO A 353 -29.48 14.89 -29.88
N THR A 354 -30.01 14.89 -31.09
CA THR A 354 -29.30 15.10 -32.35
C THR A 354 -28.79 16.53 -32.41
N THR A 355 -27.47 16.73 -32.58
CA THR A 355 -26.93 17.97 -33.15
C THR A 355 -26.09 17.63 -34.39
N PRO A 356 -26.38 18.19 -35.57
CA PRO A 356 -25.69 17.87 -36.82
C PRO A 356 -24.24 18.40 -36.89
N PRO A 357 -23.36 17.80 -37.72
CA PRO A 357 -21.99 18.26 -37.92
C PRO A 357 -21.93 19.37 -38.99
N THR A 358 -21.27 20.49 -38.69
CA THR A 358 -20.83 21.47 -39.70
C THR A 358 -19.41 21.13 -40.14
N GLY A 359 -19.28 20.72 -41.41
CA GLY A 359 -18.01 20.56 -42.08
C GLY A 359 -17.42 21.88 -42.59
N GLY A 360 -16.10 21.89 -42.78
CA GLY A 360 -15.35 22.89 -43.53
C GLY A 360 -14.05 22.27 -44.07
N PRO A 361 -13.55 22.69 -45.25
CA PRO A 361 -12.77 21.83 -46.15
C PRO A 361 -11.25 21.91 -46.01
N SER A 362 -10.62 20.85 -46.54
CA SER A 362 -9.18 20.58 -46.74
C SER A 362 -8.49 21.48 -47.77
N THR A 363 -7.19 21.80 -47.55
CA THR A 363 -6.10 21.61 -48.54
C THR A 363 -4.68 21.59 -47.89
N PRO A 364 -3.74 20.72 -48.36
CA PRO A 364 -2.29 20.66 -48.00
C PRO A 364 -1.39 21.41 -49.05
N PRO A 365 -0.01 21.42 -49.08
CA PRO A 365 0.98 20.48 -48.46
C PRO A 365 2.39 21.01 -48.00
N THR A 366 3.17 20.07 -47.44
CA THR A 366 4.65 19.86 -47.48
C THR A 366 5.68 20.78 -46.79
N GLY A 367 6.51 20.17 -45.94
CA GLY A 367 7.84 20.63 -45.52
C GLY A 367 8.49 19.65 -44.51
N GLY A 368 9.62 19.03 -44.87
CA GLY A 368 10.23 17.87 -44.20
C GLY A 368 10.97 18.12 -42.87
N PRO A 369 11.57 17.05 -42.28
CA PRO A 369 12.09 17.04 -40.91
C PRO A 369 13.55 17.52 -40.82
N THR A 370 13.90 18.23 -39.75
CA THR A 370 15.30 18.50 -39.37
C THR A 370 15.49 18.21 -37.88
N THR A 371 16.41 17.31 -37.58
CA THR A 371 16.83 16.85 -36.25
C THR A 371 17.76 17.86 -35.56
N PRO A 372 17.67 18.05 -34.22
CA PRO A 372 18.74 18.68 -33.44
C PRO A 372 19.76 17.66 -32.87
N PRO A 373 21.01 18.07 -32.59
CA PRO A 373 22.12 17.15 -32.29
C PRO A 373 22.16 16.67 -30.84
N VAL A 374 22.71 15.47 -30.65
CA VAL A 374 23.05 14.84 -29.36
C VAL A 374 24.39 15.41 -28.85
N THR A 375 24.43 15.82 -27.58
CA THR A 375 25.67 16.13 -26.85
C THR A 375 25.80 15.23 -25.62
N THR A 376 26.97 14.61 -25.46
CA THR A 376 27.36 13.69 -24.38
C THR A 376 27.75 14.42 -23.08
N PRO A 377 27.47 13.88 -21.88
CA PRO A 377 28.00 14.42 -20.62
C PRO A 377 29.37 13.83 -20.22
N PRO A 378 30.24 14.59 -19.51
CA PRO A 378 31.52 14.10 -19.01
C PRO A 378 31.40 13.37 -17.66
N THR A 379 32.24 12.35 -17.44
CA THR A 379 32.37 11.57 -16.20
C THR A 379 33.52 12.06 -15.32
N THR A 380 33.26 12.31 -14.04
CA THR A 380 34.30 12.41 -12.99
C THR A 380 33.88 11.68 -11.72
N ARG A 381 34.74 10.79 -11.20
CA ARG A 381 34.54 9.93 -10.01
C ARG A 381 35.19 10.54 -8.75
N PRO A 382 34.60 10.43 -7.54
CA PRO A 382 35.29 10.79 -6.29
C PRO A 382 36.22 9.67 -5.77
N PRO A 383 37.20 9.97 -4.88
CA PRO A 383 38.24 9.06 -4.45
C PRO A 383 37.78 8.07 -3.36
N THR A 384 38.33 6.86 -3.38
CA THR A 384 38.11 5.76 -2.42
C THR A 384 39.33 5.58 -1.51
N THR A 385 39.11 5.47 -0.20
CA THR A 385 40.09 4.94 0.76
C THR A 385 40.19 3.39 0.67
N PRO A 386 41.35 2.79 0.98
CA PRO A 386 41.66 1.39 0.65
C PRO A 386 41.04 0.37 1.62
N PRO A 387 40.67 -0.84 1.15
CA PRO A 387 40.05 -1.87 1.98
C PRO A 387 41.09 -2.73 2.71
N VAL A 388 40.85 -2.99 3.99
CA VAL A 388 41.53 -4.05 4.76
C VAL A 388 40.97 -5.43 4.37
N SER A 389 41.88 -6.39 4.23
CA SER A 389 41.61 -7.77 3.85
C SER A 389 40.81 -8.54 4.91
N GLY A 390 39.70 -9.17 4.48
CA GLY A 390 39.11 -10.34 5.17
C GLY A 390 38.00 -10.12 6.20
N ALA A 391 37.49 -8.90 6.42
CA ALA A 391 36.43 -8.65 7.40
C ALA A 391 35.17 -8.01 6.80
N CYS A 392 34.02 -8.27 7.42
CA CYS A 392 32.84 -7.44 7.23
C CYS A 392 32.99 -6.14 8.00
N SER A 393 32.33 -5.07 7.55
CA SER A 393 32.22 -3.81 8.28
C SER A 393 30.77 -3.52 8.63
N ALA A 394 30.54 -2.74 9.67
CA ALA A 394 29.22 -2.25 10.03
C ALA A 394 29.25 -0.73 10.15
N THR A 395 28.19 -0.07 9.69
CA THR A 395 27.98 1.38 9.86
C THR A 395 26.58 1.61 10.40
N VAL A 396 26.42 2.63 11.24
CA VAL A 396 25.13 2.97 11.86
C VAL A 396 24.64 4.33 11.37
N SER A 397 23.37 4.38 10.98
CA SER A 397 22.63 5.61 10.71
C SER A 397 21.56 5.77 11.79
N LEU A 398 21.44 6.96 12.36
CA LEU A 398 20.59 7.23 13.52
C LEU A 398 19.51 8.27 13.19
N ASN A 399 18.27 7.90 13.47
CA ASN A 399 17.15 8.82 13.56
C ASN A 399 16.77 9.00 15.04
N GLN A 400 17.18 10.12 15.63
CA GLN A 400 17.05 10.41 17.06
C GLN A 400 15.93 11.43 17.32
N TRP A 401 15.13 11.18 18.36
CA TRP A 401 14.19 12.16 18.93
C TRP A 401 14.32 12.20 20.46
N THR A 402 13.55 13.08 21.11
CA THR A 402 13.58 13.20 22.57
C THR A 402 13.11 11.90 23.21
N GLY A 403 14.02 11.22 23.92
CA GLY A 403 13.72 9.99 24.67
C GLY A 403 13.76 8.69 23.86
N GLY A 404 14.06 8.72 22.56
CA GLY A 404 14.20 7.50 21.77
C GLY A 404 14.86 7.69 20.41
N PHE A 405 15.19 6.58 19.76
CA PHE A 405 15.85 6.57 18.46
C PHE A 405 15.54 5.30 17.65
N VAL A 406 15.73 5.38 16.35
CA VAL A 406 15.88 4.23 15.45
C VAL A 406 17.30 4.24 14.90
N ALA A 407 17.96 3.09 14.96
CA ALA A 407 19.27 2.86 14.37
C ALA A 407 19.14 1.85 13.22
N THR A 408 19.59 2.25 12.03
CA THR A 408 19.77 1.36 10.88
C THR A 408 21.24 1.00 10.79
N VAL A 409 21.55 -0.30 10.82
CA VAL A 409 22.92 -0.81 10.77
C VAL A 409 23.13 -1.52 9.44
N ARG A 410 24.06 -1.01 8.64
CA ARG A 410 24.48 -1.58 7.37
C ARG A 410 25.72 -2.43 7.54
N VAL A 411 25.59 -3.72 7.24
CA VAL A 411 26.67 -4.71 7.27
C VAL A 411 27.17 -4.92 5.85
N THR A 412 28.48 -4.77 5.62
CA THR A 412 29.09 -4.89 4.29
C THR A 412 30.16 -5.96 4.31
N ALA A 413 30.09 -6.91 3.37
CA ALA A 413 31.16 -7.88 3.17
C ALA A 413 32.38 -7.19 2.53
N GLY A 414 33.58 -7.53 3.00
CA GLY A 414 34.83 -7.07 2.41
C GLY A 414 35.11 -7.72 1.05
N SER A 415 36.38 -8.02 0.77
CA SER A 415 36.80 -8.63 -0.50
C SER A 415 36.42 -10.11 -0.66
N ALA A 416 35.82 -10.74 0.36
CA ALA A 416 35.35 -12.12 0.35
C ALA A 416 33.88 -12.19 0.78
N PRO A 417 33.09 -13.16 0.27
CA PRO A 417 31.71 -13.36 0.71
C PRO A 417 31.66 -13.76 2.19
N VAL A 418 30.57 -13.38 2.85
CA VAL A 418 30.28 -13.68 4.26
C VAL A 418 29.06 -14.58 4.32
N ASN A 419 29.08 -15.66 5.11
CA ASN A 419 27.97 -16.64 5.25
C ASN A 419 27.50 -16.73 6.70
N GLY A 420 27.27 -15.58 7.30
CA GLY A 420 26.96 -15.39 8.70
C GLY A 420 27.65 -14.12 9.19
N TRP A 421 26.94 -13.26 9.89
CA TRP A 421 27.53 -12.05 10.45
C TRP A 421 26.99 -11.77 11.84
N THR A 422 27.86 -11.20 12.67
CA THR A 422 27.52 -10.68 13.98
C THR A 422 28.03 -9.25 14.10
N VAL A 423 27.14 -8.32 14.45
CA VAL A 423 27.49 -6.95 14.79
C VAL A 423 27.47 -6.78 16.30
N SER A 424 28.59 -6.36 16.87
CA SER A 424 28.72 -5.96 18.27
C SER A 424 28.66 -4.44 18.40
N MET A 425 27.97 -3.94 19.42
CA MET A 425 27.88 -2.51 19.69
C MET A 425 27.64 -2.23 21.17
N THR A 426 28.21 -1.16 21.69
CA THR A 426 27.91 -0.67 23.04
C THR A 426 26.93 0.50 22.95
N LEU A 427 25.77 0.36 23.59
CA LEU A 427 24.80 1.44 23.72
C LEU A 427 25.27 2.49 24.73
N PRO A 428 25.00 3.79 24.50
CA PRO A 428 25.26 4.84 25.48
C PRO A 428 24.53 4.58 26.81
N SER A 429 25.06 5.14 27.91
CA SER A 429 24.42 5.03 29.22
C SER A 429 22.99 5.57 29.19
N GLY A 430 22.05 4.83 29.78
CA GLY A 430 20.62 5.17 29.78
C GLY A 430 19.88 4.80 28.49
N ALA A 431 20.56 4.25 27.47
CA ALA A 431 19.90 3.74 26.27
C ALA A 431 19.56 2.24 26.41
N SER A 432 18.40 1.84 25.86
CA SER A 432 17.95 0.45 25.86
C SER A 432 17.21 0.10 24.57
N VAL A 433 17.53 -1.04 23.95
CA VAL A 433 16.83 -1.56 22.77
C VAL A 433 15.44 -2.04 23.15
N THR A 434 14.42 -1.54 22.45
CA THR A 434 13.02 -1.92 22.66
C THR A 434 12.49 -2.84 21.56
N ASN A 435 12.96 -2.70 20.32
CA ASN A 435 12.51 -3.53 19.18
C ASN A 435 13.62 -3.73 18.14
N VAL A 436 13.61 -4.84 17.39
CA VAL A 436 14.61 -5.18 16.34
C VAL A 436 13.90 -5.81 15.15
N TRP A 437 14.40 -5.55 13.95
CA TRP A 437 14.00 -6.23 12.71
C TRP A 437 15.23 -6.64 11.90
N ASN A 438 15.09 -7.69 11.09
CA ASN A 438 16.15 -8.27 10.23
C ASN A 438 17.42 -8.72 10.97
N ALA A 439 17.37 -8.89 12.29
CA ALA A 439 18.46 -9.45 13.09
C ALA A 439 17.92 -10.16 14.32
N ASN A 440 18.64 -11.17 14.80
CA ASN A 440 18.50 -11.67 16.16
C ASN A 440 19.28 -10.76 17.11
N ARG A 441 18.85 -10.59 18.37
CA ARG A 441 19.51 -9.74 19.37
C ARG A 441 19.85 -10.52 20.63
N SER A 442 21.05 -10.31 21.18
CA SER A 442 21.40 -10.70 22.56
C SER A 442 21.73 -9.46 23.40
N GLY A 443 20.90 -9.23 24.43
CA GLY A 443 21.00 -8.06 25.33
C GLY A 443 20.10 -6.88 24.93
N ASN A 444 19.87 -5.97 25.87
CA ASN A 444 19.05 -4.77 25.65
C ASN A 444 19.78 -3.47 26.03
N THR A 445 20.80 -3.52 26.88
CA THR A 445 21.52 -2.35 27.43
C THR A 445 23.02 -2.63 27.44
N GLY A 446 23.86 -1.58 27.41
CA GLY A 446 25.32 -1.76 27.42
C GLY A 446 25.80 -2.46 26.16
N ALA A 447 26.59 -3.53 26.28
CA ALA A 447 27.03 -4.32 25.13
C ALA A 447 25.88 -5.18 24.58
N VAL A 448 25.52 -4.95 23.32
CA VAL A 448 24.50 -5.71 22.58
C VAL A 448 25.11 -6.33 21.34
N GLN A 449 24.67 -7.53 20.99
CA GLN A 449 25.03 -8.16 19.72
C GLN A 449 23.80 -8.41 18.86
N PHE A 450 23.99 -8.24 17.55
CA PHE A 450 23.01 -8.51 16.53
C PHE A 450 23.57 -9.53 15.55
N SER A 451 22.87 -10.64 15.32
CA SER A 451 23.29 -11.62 14.32
C SER A 451 22.26 -11.76 13.21
N ASN A 452 22.72 -12.23 12.05
CA ASN A 452 21.85 -12.42 10.89
C ASN A 452 20.66 -13.34 11.20
N VAL A 453 19.56 -13.12 10.49
CA VAL A 453 18.46 -14.08 10.35
C VAL A 453 18.70 -14.92 9.09
N SER A 454 17.85 -15.91 8.83
CA SER A 454 18.08 -16.91 7.78
C SER A 454 18.24 -16.31 6.37
N PHE A 455 17.55 -15.21 6.05
CA PHE A 455 17.55 -14.65 4.70
C PHE A 455 18.70 -13.67 4.42
N ASN A 456 19.37 -13.13 5.43
CA ASN A 456 20.38 -12.08 5.25
C ASN A 456 21.78 -12.46 5.74
N GLY A 457 22.03 -13.74 6.04
CA GLY A 457 23.36 -14.21 6.46
C GLY A 457 24.39 -14.25 5.35
N SER A 458 23.97 -14.52 4.10
CA SER A 458 24.88 -14.58 2.95
C SER A 458 24.99 -13.22 2.28
N ILE A 459 26.21 -12.67 2.25
CA ILE A 459 26.54 -11.39 1.63
C ILE A 459 27.71 -11.62 0.67
N ALA A 460 27.50 -11.41 -0.63
CA ALA A 460 28.57 -11.51 -1.62
C ALA A 460 29.65 -10.44 -1.38
N ALA A 461 30.89 -10.70 -1.84
CA ALA A 461 32.00 -9.76 -1.68
C ALA A 461 31.64 -8.35 -2.18
N GLY A 462 31.90 -7.32 -1.36
CA GLY A 462 31.58 -5.92 -1.65
C GLY A 462 30.09 -5.55 -1.57
N GLN A 463 29.19 -6.50 -1.27
CA GLN A 463 27.76 -6.22 -1.09
C GLN A 463 27.43 -5.92 0.37
N SER A 464 26.23 -5.38 0.60
CA SER A 464 25.75 -5.06 1.94
C SER A 464 24.35 -5.62 2.20
N THR A 465 24.03 -5.78 3.48
CA THR A 465 22.67 -5.97 3.99
C THR A 465 22.41 -5.00 5.13
N GLU A 466 21.15 -4.83 5.52
CA GLU A 466 20.76 -3.91 6.59
C GLU A 466 19.80 -4.57 7.58
N PHE A 467 20.00 -4.23 8.84
CA PHE A 467 19.03 -4.47 9.90
C PHE A 467 18.78 -3.18 10.66
N GLY A 468 17.75 -3.16 11.51
CA GLY A 468 17.51 -1.99 12.35
C GLY A 468 16.90 -2.34 13.68
N PHE A 469 16.97 -1.37 14.58
CA PHE A 469 16.39 -1.48 15.91
C PHE A 469 15.93 -0.13 16.43
N GLN A 470 14.93 -0.17 17.31
CA GLN A 470 14.45 0.97 18.06
C GLN A 470 15.03 0.91 19.47
N GLY A 471 15.45 2.05 20.00
CA GLY A 471 15.88 2.22 21.37
C GLY A 471 15.18 3.37 22.09
N SER A 472 15.13 3.29 23.41
CA SER A 472 14.84 4.40 24.30
C SER A 472 16.14 5.09 24.72
N GLY A 473 16.08 6.37 25.11
CA GLY A 473 17.26 7.16 25.47
C GLY A 473 17.94 7.82 24.25
N SER A 474 19.27 8.00 24.33
CA SER A 474 20.09 8.57 23.25
C SER A 474 20.98 7.51 22.60
N GLY A 475 20.90 7.40 21.27
CA GLY A 475 21.74 6.51 20.47
C GLY A 475 23.03 7.17 19.96
N THR A 476 23.24 8.46 20.21
CA THR A 476 24.41 9.19 19.71
C THR A 476 25.72 8.60 20.24
N GLY A 477 26.70 8.39 19.36
CA GLY A 477 28.02 7.85 19.72
C GLY A 477 28.15 6.32 19.65
N MET A 478 27.10 5.63 19.18
CA MET A 478 27.18 4.20 18.89
C MET A 478 28.18 3.89 17.78
N SER A 479 29.04 2.91 18.02
CA SER A 479 30.05 2.44 17.05
C SER A 479 29.95 0.91 16.89
N PRO A 480 29.37 0.42 15.78
CA PRO A 480 29.26 -1.01 15.55
C PRO A 480 30.57 -1.60 15.03
N THR A 481 30.88 -2.83 15.43
CA THR A 481 31.94 -3.67 14.85
C THR A 481 31.33 -4.94 14.29
N CYS A 482 31.86 -5.46 13.19
CA CYS A 482 31.33 -6.65 12.53
C CYS A 482 32.35 -7.79 12.53
N SER A 483 31.88 -9.01 12.80
CA SER A 483 32.60 -10.25 12.58
C SER A 483 31.84 -11.15 11.61
N ALA A 484 32.58 -11.75 10.66
CA ALA A 484 32.06 -12.80 9.79
C ALA A 484 32.05 -14.12 10.57
N GLY A 485 31.00 -14.92 10.38
CA GLY A 485 30.77 -16.21 11.05
C GLY A 485 30.85 -17.40 10.11
#